data_AF-A0A9P5Z1F3-F1
#
_entry.id   AF-A0A9P5Z1F3-F1
#
_cell.length_a   1.000
_cell.length_b   1.000
_cell.length_c   1.000
_cell.angle_alpha   90.00
_cell.angle_beta   90.00
_cell.angle_gamma   90.00
#
_symmetry.space_group_name_H-M   'P 1'
#
loop_
_entity.id
_entity.type
_entity.pdbx_description
1 polymer ?
#
loop_
_entity_poly.entity_id
_entity_poly.type
_entity_poly.pdbx_seq_one_letter_code
_entity_poly.pdbx_strand_id
1 'polypeptide(L)'
;MVNGALVALFESLAAGEIAKTLTISMLALTSYDYVLTLEKEVLYFWQGPFTISHALFFFNRYASICLVLFDTISIKSPYVAFTFADSLKQFLLSHIQATNSKLRYIHQLINDFKRGRYRSILITRVWFLFPGEKHVQFGLIFFFVVSLITSAIFLSLSLHSLEVVNLSAFLLHFRNAFDIAGCHADRPVAFWRVYLPSLILHTGLYIMTAYHAITNWDDWHQVNLRRRLLRDGGVFYLIVFVTVGFASAGSFFSQIPQINIPAIFSPDKSYYVQPPRNYFKGGV
;
A
#
# COMPACT_ATOMS: atom_id res chain seq x y z
N MET A 1 -4.17 -27.16 -24.75
CA MET A 1 -4.71 -26.02 -23.97
C MET A 1 -4.62 -26.20 -22.46
N VAL A 2 -4.75 -27.42 -21.93
CA VAL A 2 -4.63 -27.69 -20.47
C VAL A 2 -3.31 -27.21 -19.87
N ASN A 3 -2.19 -27.35 -20.60
CA ASN A 3 -0.87 -26.92 -20.11
C ASN A 3 -0.78 -25.42 -19.79
N GLY A 4 -1.46 -24.55 -20.54
CA GLY A 4 -1.38 -23.10 -20.33
C GLY A 4 -2.06 -22.63 -19.04
N ALA A 5 -3.24 -23.18 -18.74
CA ALA A 5 -3.97 -22.85 -17.50
C ALA A 5 -3.23 -23.33 -16.25
N LEU A 6 -2.59 -24.51 -16.34
CA LEU A 6 -1.82 -25.10 -15.26
C LEU A 6 -0.54 -24.30 -14.96
N VAL A 7 0.21 -23.89 -15.99
CA VAL A 7 1.40 -23.04 -15.82
C VAL A 7 1.05 -21.74 -15.08
N ALA A 8 -0.02 -21.07 -15.49
CA ALA A 8 -0.40 -19.80 -14.87
C ALA A 8 -0.93 -19.94 -13.44
N LEU A 9 -1.58 -21.07 -13.12
CA LEU A 9 -1.93 -21.39 -11.74
C LEU A 9 -0.66 -21.52 -10.88
N PHE A 10 0.37 -22.21 -11.38
CA PHE A 10 1.65 -22.31 -10.68
C PHE A 10 2.35 -20.96 -10.52
N GLU A 11 2.35 -20.10 -11.55
CA GLU A 11 2.90 -18.74 -11.46
C GLU A 11 2.18 -17.91 -10.38
N SER A 12 0.85 -18.02 -10.29
CA SER A 12 0.05 -17.34 -9.28
C SER A 12 0.35 -17.82 -7.86
N LEU A 13 0.45 -19.14 -7.66
CA LEU A 13 0.80 -19.74 -6.37
C LEU A 13 2.21 -19.31 -5.95
N ALA A 14 3.17 -19.32 -6.88
CA ALA A 14 4.53 -18.85 -6.63
C ALA A 14 4.56 -17.37 -6.21
N ALA A 15 3.80 -16.51 -6.90
CA ALA A 15 3.69 -15.10 -6.54
C ALA A 15 3.09 -14.91 -5.13
N GLY A 16 2.08 -15.71 -4.76
CA GLY A 16 1.48 -15.69 -3.42
C GLY A 16 2.47 -16.05 -2.31
N GLU A 17 3.27 -17.09 -2.50
CA GLU A 17 4.31 -17.49 -1.54
C GLU A 17 5.43 -16.44 -1.41
N ILE A 18 5.82 -15.79 -2.52
CA ILE A 18 6.77 -14.66 -2.50
C ILE A 18 6.20 -13.51 -1.67
N ALA A 19 4.95 -13.11 -1.92
CA ALA A 19 4.30 -12.02 -1.19
C ALA A 19 4.24 -12.32 0.31
N LYS A 20 3.82 -13.53 0.69
CA LYS A 20 3.80 -14.00 2.08
C LYS A 20 5.18 -13.94 2.73
N THR A 21 6.21 -14.44 2.05
CA THR A 21 7.60 -14.40 2.56
C THR A 21 8.09 -12.97 2.76
N LEU A 22 7.74 -12.08 1.84
CA LEU A 22 8.10 -10.67 1.90
C LEU A 22 7.36 -9.96 3.06
N THR A 23 6.07 -10.22 3.26
CA THR A 23 5.31 -9.67 4.40
C THR A 23 5.89 -10.13 5.74
N ILE A 24 6.25 -11.42 5.87
CA ILE A 24 6.88 -11.95 7.09
C ILE A 24 8.25 -11.29 7.32
N SER A 25 9.03 -11.09 6.25
CA SER A 25 10.34 -10.42 6.34
C SER A 25 10.19 -8.95 6.77
N MET A 26 9.20 -8.25 6.21
CA MET A 26 8.87 -6.86 6.60
C MET A 26 8.40 -6.78 8.05
N LEU A 27 7.62 -7.76 8.52
CA LEU A 27 7.22 -7.84 9.92
C LEU A 27 8.45 -8.01 10.82
N ALA A 28 9.33 -8.95 10.51
CA ALA A 28 10.55 -9.21 11.28
C ALA A 28 11.45 -7.97 11.34
N LEU A 29 11.68 -7.30 10.19
CA LEU A 29 12.49 -6.10 10.11
C LEU A 29 11.87 -4.94 10.91
N THR A 30 10.55 -4.76 10.81
CA THR A 30 9.83 -3.71 11.55
C THR A 30 9.88 -3.97 13.05
N SER A 31 9.61 -5.21 13.47
CA SER A 31 9.71 -5.60 14.89
C SER A 31 11.13 -5.41 15.42
N TYR A 32 12.16 -5.72 14.63
CA TYR A 32 13.55 -5.51 15.01
C TYR A 32 13.89 -4.03 15.20
N ASP A 33 13.47 -3.16 14.26
CA ASP A 33 13.64 -1.70 14.40
C ASP A 33 12.98 -1.19 15.70
N TYR A 34 11.81 -1.70 16.04
CA TYR A 34 11.11 -1.35 17.27
C TYR A 34 11.87 -1.71 18.52
N VAL A 35 12.40 -2.93 18.59
CA VAL A 35 13.17 -3.37 19.75
C VAL A 35 14.41 -2.48 19.94
N LEU A 36 15.06 -2.08 18.84
CA LEU A 36 16.25 -1.23 18.90
C LEU A 36 15.98 0.22 19.33
N THR A 37 14.81 0.77 19.04
CA THR A 37 14.47 2.16 19.37
C THR A 37 13.66 2.32 20.65
N LEU A 38 13.09 1.24 21.18
CA LEU A 38 12.15 1.28 22.30
C LEU A 38 12.71 2.03 23.52
N GLU A 39 13.98 1.79 23.87
CA GLU A 39 14.62 2.47 25.02
C GLU A 39 14.61 4.00 24.85
N LYS A 40 15.01 4.48 23.67
CA LYS A 40 15.03 5.91 23.34
C LYS A 40 13.60 6.47 23.28
N GLU A 41 12.66 5.69 22.77
CA GLU A 41 11.25 6.10 22.73
C GLU A 41 10.69 6.29 24.12
N VAL A 42 10.94 5.36 25.04
CA VAL A 42 10.50 5.48 26.43
C VAL A 42 11.11 6.73 27.07
N LEU A 43 12.41 6.94 26.88
CA LEU A 43 13.10 8.10 27.45
C LEU A 43 12.58 9.44 26.93
N TYR A 44 12.38 9.57 25.61
CA TYR A 44 12.05 10.86 24.99
C TYR A 44 10.55 11.12 24.80
N PHE A 45 9.74 10.09 24.58
CA PHE A 45 8.32 10.24 24.25
C PHE A 45 7.38 9.77 25.37
N TRP A 46 7.78 8.84 26.23
CA TRP A 46 6.88 8.33 27.27
C TRP A 46 6.98 9.11 28.58
N GLN A 47 8.16 9.64 28.90
CA GLN A 47 8.37 10.42 30.13
C GLN A 47 7.94 11.89 29.99
N GLY A 48 7.77 12.40 28.77
CA GLY A 48 7.39 13.78 28.50
C GLY A 48 5.88 14.05 28.60
N PRO A 49 5.46 15.32 28.74
CA PRO A 49 4.05 15.69 28.65
C PRO A 49 3.50 15.37 27.26
N PHE A 50 2.29 14.84 27.20
CA PHE A 50 1.67 14.44 25.93
C PHE A 50 1.34 15.65 25.07
N THR A 51 2.02 15.80 23.93
CA THR A 51 1.77 16.85 22.94
C THR A 51 1.24 16.26 21.63
N ILE A 52 0.76 17.12 20.71
CA ILE A 52 0.29 16.69 19.38
C ILE A 52 1.38 15.96 18.59
N SER A 53 2.65 16.36 18.75
CA SER A 53 3.77 15.65 18.11
C SER A 53 3.96 14.24 18.66
N HIS A 54 3.69 13.99 19.95
CA HIS A 54 3.66 12.64 20.54
C HIS A 54 2.54 11.80 19.93
N ALA A 55 1.33 12.36 19.83
CA ALA A 55 0.20 11.67 19.21
C ALA A 55 0.50 11.28 17.75
N LEU A 56 1.06 12.20 16.96
CA LEU A 56 1.46 11.95 15.58
C LEU A 56 2.58 10.90 15.49
N PHE A 57 3.57 10.95 16.38
CA PHE A 57 4.63 9.96 16.46
C PHE A 57 4.07 8.56 16.74
N PHE A 58 3.24 8.42 17.78
CA PHE A 58 2.65 7.15 18.15
C PHE A 58 1.71 6.60 17.09
N PHE A 59 0.87 7.45 16.51
CA PHE A 59 0.01 7.06 15.42
C PHE A 59 0.81 6.57 14.22
N ASN A 60 1.85 7.30 13.81
CA ASN A 60 2.67 6.92 12.67
C ASN A 60 3.38 5.58 12.91
N ARG A 61 4.01 5.45 14.08
CA ARG A 61 4.79 4.28 14.46
C ARG A 61 3.85 3.09 14.64
N TYR A 62 3.06 3.05 15.71
CA TYR A 62 2.28 1.86 16.10
C TYR A 62 1.24 1.44 15.08
N ALA A 63 0.66 2.38 14.34
CA ALA A 63 -0.30 2.00 13.32
C ALA A 63 0.36 1.21 12.17
N SER A 64 1.65 1.42 11.88
CA SER A 64 2.41 0.63 10.89
C SER A 64 2.58 -0.82 11.33
N ILE A 65 2.98 -1.08 12.58
CA ILE A 65 3.04 -2.45 13.10
C ILE A 65 1.68 -3.13 13.07
N CYS A 66 0.63 -2.44 13.54
CA CYS A 66 -0.71 -3.02 13.56
C CYS A 66 -1.18 -3.42 12.16
N LEU A 67 -0.78 -2.69 11.12
CA LEU A 67 -1.05 -3.05 9.73
C LEU A 67 -0.32 -4.31 9.31
N VAL A 68 1.01 -4.35 9.46
CA VAL A 68 1.80 -5.49 9.02
C VAL A 68 1.37 -6.76 9.76
N LEU A 69 1.03 -6.65 11.04
CA LEU A 69 0.44 -7.75 11.82
C LEU A 69 -0.91 -8.17 11.26
N PHE A 70 -1.81 -7.22 10.98
CA PHE A 70 -3.11 -7.51 10.39
C PHE A 70 -2.97 -8.20 9.03
N ASP A 71 -2.06 -7.74 8.17
CA ASP A 71 -1.84 -8.31 6.84
C ASP A 71 -1.24 -9.73 6.96
N THR A 72 -0.32 -9.94 7.91
CA THR A 72 0.25 -11.27 8.20
C THR A 72 -0.82 -12.25 8.72
N ILE A 73 -1.69 -11.81 9.63
CA ILE A 73 -2.82 -12.62 10.14
C ILE A 73 -3.78 -12.94 8.99
N SER A 74 -4.05 -11.97 8.13
CA SER A 74 -4.95 -12.14 6.99
C SER A 74 -4.43 -13.14 5.96
N ILE A 75 -3.12 -13.22 5.77
CA ILE A 75 -2.48 -14.22 4.90
C ILE A 75 -2.56 -15.63 5.52
N LYS A 76 -2.38 -15.77 6.84
CA LYS A 76 -2.38 -17.09 7.51
C LYS A 76 -3.78 -17.67 7.70
N SER A 77 -4.78 -16.83 7.93
CA SER A 77 -6.15 -17.26 8.13
C SER A 77 -7.09 -16.35 7.34
N PRO A 78 -7.45 -16.75 6.10
CA PRO A 78 -8.42 -16.00 5.31
C PRO A 78 -9.77 -15.92 6.02
N TYR A 79 -10.09 -16.93 6.84
CA TYR A 79 -11.28 -16.93 7.70
C TYR A 79 -11.24 -15.81 8.74
N VAL A 80 -10.10 -15.57 9.41
CA VAL A 80 -10.01 -14.50 10.41
C VAL A 80 -10.15 -13.12 9.77
N ALA A 81 -9.50 -12.90 8.61
CA ALA A 81 -9.67 -11.67 7.85
C ALA A 81 -11.13 -11.46 7.43
N PHE A 82 -11.78 -12.53 6.97
CA PHE A 82 -13.18 -12.50 6.59
C PHE A 82 -14.09 -12.24 7.79
N THR A 83 -13.90 -12.92 8.92
CA THR A 83 -14.69 -12.71 10.14
C THR A 83 -14.44 -11.34 10.76
N PHE A 84 -13.23 -10.80 10.69
CA PHE A 84 -12.96 -9.44 11.17
C PHE A 84 -13.61 -8.42 10.24
N ALA A 85 -13.50 -8.61 8.93
CA ALA A 85 -14.19 -7.77 7.96
C ALA A 85 -15.70 -7.85 8.14
N ASP A 86 -16.26 -9.04 8.36
CA ASP A 86 -17.67 -9.26 8.61
C ASP A 86 -18.11 -8.74 9.98
N SER A 87 -17.30 -8.86 11.03
CA SER A 87 -17.61 -8.32 12.36
C SER A 87 -17.54 -6.79 12.37
N LEU A 88 -16.54 -6.22 11.70
CA LEU A 88 -16.44 -4.78 11.49
C LEU A 88 -17.61 -4.29 10.65
N LYS A 89 -17.95 -5.02 9.59
CA LYS A 89 -19.13 -4.77 8.75
C LYS A 89 -20.41 -4.90 9.59
N GLN A 90 -20.54 -5.87 10.48
CA GLN A 90 -21.72 -6.06 11.35
C GLN A 90 -21.82 -4.96 12.40
N PHE A 91 -20.70 -4.54 12.98
CA PHE A 91 -20.62 -3.42 13.91
C PHE A 91 -20.95 -2.08 13.23
N LEU A 92 -20.43 -1.87 12.01
CA LEU A 92 -20.76 -0.70 11.19
C LEU A 92 -22.21 -0.77 10.68
N LEU A 93 -22.72 -1.96 10.36
CA LEU A 93 -24.11 -2.18 9.93
C LEU A 93 -25.09 -1.99 11.08
N SER A 94 -24.75 -2.40 12.31
CA SER A 94 -25.60 -2.22 13.48
C SER A 94 -25.73 -0.75 13.88
N HIS A 95 -24.75 0.08 13.52
CA HIS A 95 -24.80 1.53 13.71
C HIS A 95 -25.29 2.31 12.48
N ILE A 96 -25.45 1.66 11.31
CA ILE A 96 -25.84 2.30 10.04
C ILE A 96 -26.92 1.44 9.34
N GLN A 97 -28.01 1.14 10.05
CA GLN A 97 -29.24 0.66 9.42
C GLN A 97 -29.98 1.85 8.79
N ALA A 98 -29.60 2.21 7.56
CA ALA A 98 -30.46 2.81 6.51
C ALA A 98 -29.65 3.49 5.40
N THR A 99 -28.75 2.80 4.67
CA THR A 99 -28.43 3.10 3.25
C THR A 99 -27.39 2.12 2.68
N ASN A 100 -27.85 1.13 1.91
CA ASN A 100 -27.01 0.05 1.34
C ASN A 100 -25.95 0.51 0.30
N SER A 101 -25.95 1.79 -0.11
CA SER A 101 -24.89 2.37 -0.96
C SER A 101 -23.70 2.93 -0.16
N LYS A 102 -23.89 3.35 1.11
CA LYS A 102 -22.84 3.98 1.93
C LYS A 102 -21.80 3.00 2.48
N LEU A 103 -22.14 1.73 2.60
CA LEU A 103 -21.24 0.71 3.15
C LEU A 103 -20.02 0.43 2.27
N ARG A 104 -20.17 0.50 0.94
CA ARG A 104 -19.04 0.41 -0.01
C ARG A 104 -18.06 1.56 0.17
N TYR A 105 -18.57 2.77 0.44
CA TYR A 105 -17.72 3.93 0.69
C TYR A 105 -16.92 3.82 1.99
N ILE A 106 -17.47 3.23 3.04
CA ILE A 106 -16.73 3.09 4.31
C ILE A 106 -15.58 2.08 4.17
N HIS A 107 -15.81 0.94 3.50
CA HIS A 107 -14.73 -0.02 3.24
C HIS A 107 -13.65 0.58 2.32
N GLN A 108 -14.06 1.38 1.32
CA GLN A 108 -13.14 2.18 0.51
C GLN A 108 -12.29 3.11 1.38
N LEU A 109 -12.94 3.83 2.30
CA LEU A 109 -12.32 4.82 3.17
C LEU A 109 -11.30 4.18 4.12
N ILE A 110 -11.58 2.98 4.63
CA ILE A 110 -10.63 2.22 5.45
C ILE A 110 -9.40 1.82 4.62
N ASN A 111 -9.59 1.33 3.39
CA ASN A 111 -8.49 0.95 2.50
C ASN A 111 -7.68 2.15 2.01
N ASP A 112 -8.32 3.30 1.84
CA ASP A 112 -7.67 4.57 1.51
C ASP A 112 -6.93 5.13 2.73
N PHE A 113 -7.44 4.93 3.94
CA PHE A 113 -6.76 5.29 5.18
C PHE A 113 -5.53 4.43 5.42
N LYS A 114 -5.56 3.13 5.12
CA LYS A 114 -4.37 2.26 5.12
C LYS A 114 -3.28 2.84 4.20
N ARG A 115 -3.62 3.15 2.94
CA ARG A 115 -2.68 3.70 1.95
C ARG A 115 -2.22 5.13 2.24
N GLY A 116 -3.08 5.96 2.83
CA GLY A 116 -2.78 7.34 3.17
C GLY A 116 -1.70 7.49 4.25
N ARG A 117 -1.52 6.49 5.11
CA ARG A 117 -0.55 6.53 6.21
C ARG A 117 0.90 6.57 5.75
N TYR A 118 1.28 5.78 4.74
CA TYR A 118 2.64 5.84 4.19
C TYR A 118 2.92 7.17 3.47
N ARG A 119 1.88 7.83 2.96
CA ARG A 119 2.02 9.12 2.30
C ARG A 119 2.17 10.25 3.32
N SER A 120 1.48 10.18 4.46
CA SER A 120 1.55 11.21 5.49
C SER A 120 2.94 11.31 6.13
N ILE A 121 3.65 10.19 6.36
CA ILE A 121 5.01 10.24 6.95
C ILE A 121 5.98 11.08 6.10
N LEU A 122 5.89 10.92 4.78
CA LEU A 122 6.75 11.61 3.83
C LEU A 122 6.42 13.10 3.78
N ILE A 123 5.14 13.46 3.86
CA ILE A 123 4.72 14.87 3.88
C ILE A 123 5.08 15.53 5.21
N THR A 124 4.88 14.86 6.34
CA THR A 124 5.29 15.39 7.64
C THR A 124 6.79 15.69 7.66
N ARG A 125 7.62 14.82 7.06
CA ARG A 125 9.07 15.07 6.93
C ARG A 125 9.39 16.30 6.07
N VAL A 126 8.76 16.46 4.91
CA VAL A 126 8.97 17.65 4.07
C VAL A 126 8.42 18.91 4.76
N TRP A 127 7.30 18.81 5.46
CA TRP A 127 6.72 19.92 6.22
C TRP A 127 7.71 20.49 7.24
N PHE A 128 8.39 19.62 7.99
CA PHE A 128 9.42 20.04 8.94
C PHE A 128 10.71 20.55 8.28
N LEU A 129 10.94 20.24 7.00
CA LEU A 129 12.10 20.74 6.25
C LEU A 129 11.96 22.23 5.88
N PHE A 130 10.73 22.73 5.73
CA PHE A 130 10.43 24.12 5.36
C PHE A 130 9.73 24.87 6.51
N PRO A 131 10.40 25.11 7.66
CA PRO A 131 9.83 25.94 8.71
C PRO A 131 9.75 27.39 8.23
N GLY A 132 8.55 27.99 8.26
CA GLY A 132 8.33 29.41 7.97
C GLY A 132 7.75 29.72 6.59
N GLU A 133 7.93 28.84 5.60
CA GLU A 133 7.36 29.03 4.25
C GLU A 133 5.93 28.49 4.16
N LYS A 134 4.95 29.28 4.62
CA LYS A 134 3.53 28.92 4.65
C LYS A 134 2.97 28.51 3.28
N HIS A 135 3.48 29.10 2.19
CA HIS A 135 3.05 28.77 0.83
C HIS A 135 3.43 27.34 0.44
N VAL A 136 4.67 26.93 0.73
CA VAL A 136 5.15 25.56 0.48
C VAL A 136 4.35 24.57 1.31
N GLN A 137 4.17 24.86 2.60
CA GLN A 137 3.38 24.02 3.50
C GLN A 137 1.92 23.85 3.03
N PHE A 138 1.25 24.94 2.65
CA PHE A 138 -0.11 24.88 2.12
C PHE A 138 -0.19 24.10 0.81
N GLY A 139 0.78 24.33 -0.10
CA GLY A 139 0.90 23.57 -1.34
C GLY A 139 1.05 22.06 -1.08
N LEU A 140 1.88 21.66 -0.12
CA LEU A 140 2.07 20.26 0.26
C LEU A 140 0.78 19.60 0.75
N ILE A 141 0.03 20.25 1.64
CA ILE A 141 -1.28 19.75 2.09
C ILE A 141 -2.25 19.65 0.92
N PHE A 142 -2.32 20.69 0.09
CA PHE A 142 -3.22 20.72 -1.05
C PHE A 142 -2.95 19.57 -2.02
N PHE A 143 -1.69 19.40 -2.47
CA PHE A 143 -1.32 18.30 -3.36
C PHE A 143 -1.52 16.92 -2.73
N PHE A 144 -1.33 16.79 -1.43
CA PHE A 144 -1.63 15.55 -0.71
C PHE A 144 -3.11 15.21 -0.76
N VAL A 145 -3.98 16.17 -0.41
CA VAL A 145 -5.44 15.98 -0.42
C VAL A 145 -5.92 15.64 -1.83
N VAL A 146 -5.44 16.36 -2.85
CA VAL A 146 -5.74 16.06 -4.26
C VAL A 146 -5.30 14.63 -4.61
N SER A 147 -4.06 14.26 -4.28
CA SER A 147 -3.54 12.91 -4.55
C SER A 147 -4.36 11.80 -3.86
N LEU A 148 -4.80 12.03 -2.62
CA LEU A 148 -5.70 11.11 -1.90
C LEU A 148 -7.04 10.98 -2.61
N ILE A 149 -7.71 12.09 -2.92
CA ILE A 149 -9.01 12.10 -3.60
C ILE A 149 -8.92 11.40 -4.96
N THR A 150 -7.92 11.74 -5.77
CA THR A 150 -7.73 11.11 -7.09
C THR A 150 -7.44 9.61 -6.96
N SER A 151 -6.64 9.19 -5.97
CA SER A 151 -6.38 7.76 -5.71
C SER A 151 -7.65 7.02 -5.30
N ALA A 152 -8.48 7.63 -4.46
CA ALA A 152 -9.76 7.07 -4.02
C ALA A 152 -10.73 6.90 -5.19
N ILE A 153 -10.83 7.92 -6.05
CA ILE A 153 -11.65 7.87 -7.29
C ILE A 153 -11.17 6.74 -8.19
N PHE A 154 -9.87 6.63 -8.49
CA PHE A 154 -9.36 5.56 -9.34
C PHE A 154 -9.53 4.17 -8.73
N LEU A 155 -9.37 4.03 -7.41
CA LEU A 155 -9.69 2.76 -6.76
C LEU A 155 -11.19 2.44 -6.94
N SER A 156 -12.08 3.41 -6.76
CA SER A 156 -13.53 3.20 -6.84
C SER A 156 -13.94 2.74 -8.23
N LEU A 157 -13.42 3.40 -9.26
CA LEU A 157 -13.62 3.00 -10.66
C LEU A 157 -13.05 1.60 -10.94
N SER A 158 -11.90 1.27 -10.37
CA SER A 158 -11.27 -0.05 -10.52
C SER A 158 -12.10 -1.15 -9.84
N LEU A 159 -12.63 -0.89 -8.64
CA LEU A 159 -13.46 -1.84 -7.89
C LEU A 159 -14.80 -2.12 -8.59
N HIS A 160 -15.38 -1.11 -9.23
CA HIS A 160 -16.61 -1.31 -10.02
C HIS A 160 -16.36 -2.19 -11.27
N SER A 161 -15.11 -2.28 -11.72
CA SER A 161 -14.72 -3.10 -12.87
C SER A 161 -14.28 -4.51 -12.47
N LEU A 162 -14.35 -4.87 -11.18
CA LEU A 162 -14.00 -6.21 -10.71
C LEU A 162 -15.18 -7.16 -10.96
N GLU A 163 -15.05 -8.01 -11.97
CA GLU A 163 -15.90 -9.17 -12.13
C GLU A 163 -15.34 -10.31 -11.26
N VAL A 164 -16.15 -10.77 -10.30
CA VAL A 164 -15.82 -11.96 -9.52
C VAL A 164 -15.95 -13.16 -10.44
N VAL A 165 -14.83 -13.78 -10.79
CA VAL A 165 -14.84 -14.96 -11.64
C VAL A 165 -15.30 -16.13 -10.76
N ASN A 166 -16.53 -16.58 -10.98
CA ASN A 166 -17.05 -17.78 -10.34
C ASN A 166 -16.32 -19.02 -10.90
N LEU A 167 -15.17 -19.33 -10.31
CA LEU A 167 -14.35 -20.51 -10.64
C LEU A 167 -14.97 -21.83 -10.14
N SER A 168 -16.20 -21.78 -9.61
CA SER A 168 -16.92 -22.90 -8.99
C SER A 168 -17.13 -24.06 -9.97
N ALA A 169 -17.40 -23.81 -11.25
CA ALA A 169 -17.67 -24.88 -12.21
C ALA A 169 -16.42 -25.74 -12.52
N PHE A 170 -15.23 -25.12 -12.62
CA PHE A 170 -13.99 -25.83 -12.94
C PHE A 170 -13.36 -26.46 -11.69
N LEU A 171 -13.35 -25.73 -10.56
CA LEU A 171 -12.77 -26.24 -9.32
C LEU A 171 -13.64 -27.29 -8.61
N LEU A 172 -14.94 -27.38 -8.88
CA LEU A 172 -15.76 -28.47 -8.35
C LEU A 172 -15.23 -29.86 -8.73
N HIS A 173 -14.53 -29.98 -9.87
CA HIS A 173 -13.91 -31.23 -10.28
C HIS A 173 -12.63 -31.57 -9.48
N PHE A 174 -11.92 -30.56 -8.98
CA PHE A 174 -10.65 -30.70 -8.24
C PHE A 174 -10.77 -30.44 -6.73
N ARG A 175 -11.97 -30.11 -6.24
CA ARG A 175 -12.25 -29.76 -4.84
C ARG A 175 -11.80 -30.83 -3.85
N ASN A 176 -11.84 -32.09 -4.24
CA ASN A 176 -11.44 -33.20 -3.36
C ASN A 176 -9.91 -33.33 -3.22
N ALA A 177 -9.13 -32.72 -4.12
CA ALA A 177 -7.67 -32.81 -4.12
C ALA A 177 -6.99 -31.59 -3.47
N PHE A 178 -7.63 -30.42 -3.51
CA PHE A 178 -7.04 -29.18 -3.01
C PHE A 178 -8.07 -28.33 -2.26
N ASP A 179 -7.86 -28.16 -0.95
CA ASP A 179 -8.65 -27.29 -0.08
C ASP A 179 -8.26 -25.81 -0.27
N ILE A 180 -8.39 -25.31 -1.51
CA ILE A 180 -8.04 -23.93 -1.86
C ILE A 180 -9.31 -23.08 -1.69
N ALA A 181 -9.54 -22.62 -0.47
CA ALA A 181 -10.55 -21.61 -0.17
C ALA A 181 -10.02 -20.22 -0.54
N GLY A 182 -10.39 -19.71 -1.72
CA GLY A 182 -10.03 -18.37 -2.17
C GLY A 182 -10.98 -17.80 -3.22
N CYS A 183 -11.33 -16.52 -3.09
CA CYS A 183 -12.07 -15.79 -4.12
C CYS A 183 -11.07 -15.16 -5.11
N HIS A 184 -11.24 -15.45 -6.40
CA HIS A 184 -10.38 -14.93 -7.46
C HIS A 184 -11.06 -13.75 -8.16
N ALA A 185 -10.39 -12.60 -8.23
CA ALA A 185 -10.87 -11.42 -8.95
C ALA A 185 -9.92 -11.13 -10.11
N ASP A 186 -10.47 -10.99 -11.32
CA ASP A 186 -9.65 -10.60 -12.46
C ASP A 186 -9.27 -9.12 -12.35
N ARG A 187 -8.07 -8.77 -12.82
CA ARG A 187 -7.52 -7.43 -12.65
C ARG A 187 -8.05 -6.51 -13.76
N PRO A 188 -8.54 -5.30 -13.44
CA PRO A 188 -8.93 -4.36 -14.47
C PRO A 188 -7.69 -3.83 -15.22
N VAL A 189 -7.80 -3.72 -16.55
CA VAL A 189 -6.71 -3.26 -17.45
C VAL A 189 -6.16 -1.86 -17.11
N ALA A 190 -6.93 -1.05 -16.38
CA ALA A 190 -6.58 0.31 -15.98
C ALA A 190 -6.15 0.43 -14.51
N PHE A 191 -5.85 -0.67 -13.83
CA PHE A 191 -5.48 -0.66 -12.40
C PHE A 191 -4.26 0.23 -12.08
N TRP A 192 -3.33 0.35 -13.04
CA TRP A 192 -2.13 1.19 -12.92
C TRP A 192 -2.44 2.67 -12.57
N ARG A 193 -3.62 3.19 -12.95
CA ARG A 193 -4.02 4.58 -12.68
C ARG A 193 -4.07 4.90 -11.19
N VAL A 194 -4.26 3.89 -10.33
CA VAL A 194 -4.27 4.04 -8.87
C VAL A 194 -2.91 4.49 -8.32
N TYR A 195 -1.81 4.15 -8.99
CA TYR A 195 -0.45 4.50 -8.54
C TYR A 195 0.00 5.88 -9.01
N LEU A 196 -0.60 6.40 -10.09
CA LEU A 196 -0.18 7.64 -10.74
C LEU A 196 -0.19 8.87 -9.81
N PRO A 197 -1.24 9.15 -9.01
CA PRO A 197 -1.24 10.30 -8.11
C PRO A 197 -0.18 10.20 -7.01
N SER A 198 0.14 8.98 -6.56
CA SER A 198 1.20 8.74 -5.58
C SER A 198 2.56 9.01 -6.19
N LEU A 199 2.78 8.51 -7.41
CA LEU A 199 4.04 8.68 -8.13
C LEU A 199 4.32 10.17 -8.36
N ILE A 200 3.35 10.92 -8.89
CA ILE A 200 3.49 12.37 -9.12
C ILE A 200 3.83 13.09 -7.81
N LEU A 201 3.10 12.79 -6.73
CA LEU A 201 3.34 13.40 -5.43
C LEU A 201 4.76 13.09 -4.91
N HIS A 202 5.21 11.83 -4.96
CA HIS A 202 6.54 11.46 -4.50
C HIS A 202 7.65 12.06 -5.35
N THR A 203 7.48 12.11 -6.67
CA THR A 203 8.42 12.79 -7.57
C THR A 203 8.54 14.27 -7.22
N GLY A 204 7.41 14.96 -7.01
CA GLY A 204 7.41 16.37 -6.62
C GLY A 204 8.11 16.60 -5.27
N LEU A 205 7.78 15.79 -4.25
CA LEU A 205 8.43 15.86 -2.94
C LEU A 205 9.94 15.61 -3.03
N TYR A 206 10.36 14.64 -3.85
CA TYR A 206 11.78 14.33 -4.07
C TYR A 206 12.49 15.50 -4.75
N ILE A 207 11.93 16.05 -5.83
CA ILE A 207 12.50 17.20 -6.55
C ILE A 207 12.61 18.40 -5.61
N MET A 208 11.58 18.71 -4.83
CA MET A 208 11.63 19.82 -3.87
C MET A 208 12.69 19.62 -2.79
N THR A 209 12.81 18.40 -2.26
CA THR A 209 13.82 18.06 -1.25
C THR A 209 15.23 18.15 -1.82
N ALA A 210 15.45 17.63 -3.04
CA ALA A 210 16.71 17.70 -3.75
C ALA A 210 17.09 19.15 -4.12
N TYR A 211 16.13 19.92 -4.63
CA TYR A 211 16.31 21.34 -4.93
C TYR A 211 16.74 22.12 -3.68
N HIS A 212 16.03 21.96 -2.56
CA HIS A 212 16.38 22.63 -1.31
C HIS A 212 17.74 22.19 -0.76
N ALA A 213 18.11 20.91 -0.93
CA ALA A 213 19.42 20.41 -0.56
C ALA A 213 20.55 21.03 -1.39
N ILE A 214 20.30 21.34 -2.66
CA ILE A 214 21.28 21.94 -3.58
C ILE A 214 21.36 23.46 -3.38
N THR A 215 20.23 24.15 -3.23
CA THR A 215 20.23 25.63 -3.15
C THR A 215 20.81 26.18 -1.86
N ASN A 216 20.65 25.45 -0.74
CA ASN A 216 21.14 25.90 0.57
C ASN A 216 22.38 25.13 1.01
N TRP A 217 23.32 24.93 0.08
CA TRP A 217 24.55 24.18 0.36
C TRP A 217 25.48 24.91 1.33
N ASP A 218 25.53 26.24 1.30
CA ASP A 218 26.44 27.03 2.15
C ASP A 218 26.06 26.98 3.64
N ASP A 219 24.77 26.88 3.94
CA ASP A 219 24.25 26.73 5.30
C ASP A 219 24.49 25.33 5.90
N TRP A 220 24.98 24.35 5.12
CA TRP A 220 25.16 22.97 5.59
C TRP A 220 26.18 22.83 6.72
N HIS A 221 27.11 23.77 6.85
CA HIS A 221 28.16 23.69 7.87
C HIS A 221 27.66 24.06 9.27
N GLN A 222 26.54 24.78 9.40
CA GLN A 222 26.10 25.30 10.70
C GLN A 222 25.08 24.42 11.45
N VAL A 223 24.51 23.36 10.84
CA VAL A 223 23.44 22.57 11.49
C VAL A 223 23.61 21.05 11.31
N ASN A 224 24.26 20.41 12.29
CA ASN A 224 24.48 18.95 12.34
C ASN A 224 23.19 18.13 12.19
N LEU A 225 22.04 18.66 12.66
CA LEU A 225 20.75 17.98 12.62
C LEU A 225 20.16 17.93 11.20
N ARG A 226 20.29 19.02 10.43
CA ARG A 226 19.79 19.10 9.05
C ARG A 226 20.57 18.18 8.11
N ARG A 227 21.90 18.11 8.28
CA ARG A 227 22.77 17.19 7.52
C ARG A 227 22.37 15.73 7.72
N ARG A 228 22.11 15.34 8.97
CA ARG A 228 21.68 13.96 9.28
C ARG A 228 20.29 13.67 8.72
N LEU A 229 19.37 14.62 8.83
CA LEU A 229 18.02 14.49 8.28
C LEU A 229 18.01 14.38 6.75
N LEU A 230 18.82 15.18 6.04
CA LEU A 230 18.93 15.14 4.58
C LEU A 230 19.65 13.89 4.09
N ARG A 231 20.71 13.44 4.78
CA ARG A 231 21.43 12.22 4.40
C ARG A 231 20.56 10.98 4.62
N ASP A 232 20.02 10.83 5.82
CA ASP A 232 19.27 9.63 6.20
C ASP A 232 17.86 9.67 5.56
N GLY A 233 17.26 10.86 5.44
CA GLY A 233 15.98 11.07 4.77
C GLY A 233 16.07 11.00 3.25
N GLY A 234 17.08 11.61 2.62
CA GLY A 234 17.25 11.63 1.17
C GLY A 234 17.47 10.25 0.56
N VAL A 235 18.29 9.40 1.20
CA VAL A 235 18.47 7.99 0.79
C VAL A 235 17.15 7.23 0.89
N PHE A 236 16.38 7.44 1.96
CA PHE A 236 15.05 6.85 2.09
C PHE A 236 14.10 7.31 0.98
N TYR A 237 14.07 8.61 0.64
CA TYR A 237 13.26 9.11 -0.48
C TYR A 237 13.67 8.49 -1.82
N LEU A 238 14.97 8.34 -2.08
CA LEU A 238 15.47 7.71 -3.30
C LEU A 238 15.00 6.25 -3.40
N ILE A 239 15.13 5.48 -2.32
CA ILE A 239 14.67 4.07 -2.28
C ILE A 239 13.16 3.99 -2.52
N VAL A 240 12.37 4.83 -1.84
CA VAL A 240 10.91 4.87 -2.03
C VAL A 240 10.56 5.29 -3.46
N PHE A 241 11.24 6.29 -4.02
CA PHE A 241 11.02 6.74 -5.38
C PHE A 241 11.34 5.64 -6.40
N VAL A 242 12.47 4.95 -6.27
CA VAL A 242 12.86 3.87 -7.17
C VAL A 242 11.90 2.68 -7.04
N THR A 243 11.51 2.29 -5.83
CA THR A 243 10.59 1.16 -5.62
C THR A 243 9.18 1.45 -6.12
N VAL A 244 8.62 2.63 -5.80
CA VAL A 244 7.31 3.07 -6.30
C VAL A 244 7.35 3.30 -7.81
N GLY A 245 8.44 3.85 -8.34
CA GLY A 245 8.67 4.02 -9.77
C GLY A 245 8.72 2.69 -10.51
N PHE A 246 9.44 1.71 -9.96
CA PHE A 246 9.50 0.35 -10.50
C PHE A 246 8.14 -0.35 -10.45
N ALA A 247 7.41 -0.27 -9.34
CA ALA A 247 6.06 -0.83 -9.23
C ALA A 247 5.09 -0.17 -10.23
N SER A 248 5.17 1.15 -10.36
CA SER A 248 4.36 1.91 -11.33
C SER A 248 4.70 1.50 -12.76
N ALA A 249 5.99 1.47 -13.13
CA ALA A 249 6.47 1.02 -14.43
C ALA A 249 6.03 -0.42 -14.72
N GLY A 250 6.23 -1.34 -13.79
CA GLY A 250 5.81 -2.73 -13.87
C GLY A 250 4.31 -2.89 -14.10
N SER A 251 3.50 -2.03 -13.49
CA SER A 251 2.04 -2.05 -13.66
C SER A 251 1.58 -1.73 -15.09
N PHE A 252 2.35 -0.94 -15.86
CA PHE A 252 2.05 -0.62 -17.26
C PHE A 252 2.21 -1.82 -18.21
N PHE A 253 3.08 -2.78 -17.88
CA PHE A 253 3.35 -3.93 -18.74
C PHE A 253 2.25 -5.00 -18.58
N SER A 254 1.04 -4.72 -19.03
CA SER A 254 -0.11 -5.65 -18.97
C SER A 254 0.11 -6.96 -19.72
N GLN A 255 1.01 -6.96 -20.70
CA GLN A 255 1.33 -8.10 -21.55
C GLN A 255 2.31 -9.09 -20.92
N ILE A 256 3.04 -8.70 -19.87
CA ILE A 256 4.09 -9.52 -19.25
C ILE A 256 3.68 -9.81 -17.79
N PRO A 257 2.90 -10.88 -17.53
CA PRO A 257 2.38 -11.18 -16.20
C PRO A 257 3.50 -11.38 -15.17
N GLN A 258 4.65 -11.91 -15.59
CA GLN A 258 5.81 -12.14 -14.72
C GLN A 258 6.38 -10.87 -14.08
N ILE A 259 6.24 -9.71 -14.72
CA ILE A 259 6.68 -8.41 -14.17
C ILE A 259 5.51 -7.73 -13.46
N ASN A 260 4.34 -7.78 -14.07
CA ASN A 260 3.20 -7.00 -13.63
C ASN A 260 2.56 -7.53 -12.34
N ILE A 261 2.48 -8.86 -12.20
CA ILE A 261 1.91 -9.49 -11.02
C ILE A 261 2.75 -9.12 -9.78
N PRO A 262 4.07 -9.38 -9.73
CA PRO A 262 4.88 -8.94 -8.59
C PRO A 262 4.83 -7.43 -8.37
N ALA A 263 4.80 -6.61 -9.43
CA ALA A 263 4.73 -5.16 -9.29
C ALA A 263 3.43 -4.69 -8.59
N ILE A 264 2.31 -5.39 -8.79
CA ILE A 264 1.02 -5.07 -8.17
C ILE A 264 0.87 -5.66 -6.77
N PHE A 265 1.41 -6.85 -6.53
CA PHE A 265 1.30 -7.57 -5.25
C PHE A 265 2.53 -7.39 -4.33
N SER A 266 3.52 -6.62 -4.77
CA SER A 266 4.57 -6.03 -3.92
C SER A 266 3.93 -5.20 -2.79
N PRO A 267 4.45 -5.24 -1.56
CA PRO A 267 3.87 -5.75 -0.30
C PRO A 267 2.48 -5.30 0.16
N ASP A 268 1.74 -4.47 -0.57
CA ASP A 268 0.57 -3.81 0.01
C ASP A 268 -0.76 -4.53 -0.26
N LYS A 269 -0.80 -5.60 -1.08
CA LYS A 269 -2.01 -6.43 -1.25
C LYS A 269 -1.71 -7.89 -1.62
N SER A 270 -2.42 -8.80 -0.96
CA SER A 270 -2.48 -10.23 -1.29
C SER A 270 -3.80 -10.52 -2.01
N TYR A 271 -3.82 -10.51 -3.35
CA TYR A 271 -4.92 -11.09 -4.13
C TYR A 271 -4.33 -11.87 -5.31
N TYR A 272 -4.79 -13.10 -5.51
CA TYR A 272 -4.22 -14.03 -6.50
C TYR A 272 -4.61 -13.65 -7.95
N VAL A 273 -3.76 -13.99 -8.93
CA VAL A 273 -3.91 -13.67 -10.36
C VAL A 273 -4.14 -14.92 -11.22
N GLN A 274 -4.94 -14.82 -12.29
CA GLN A 274 -5.09 -15.85 -13.32
C GLN A 274 -4.56 -15.36 -14.68
N PRO A 275 -4.23 -16.29 -15.60
CA PRO A 275 -3.66 -15.96 -16.91
C PRO A 275 -4.61 -15.20 -17.83
N PRO A 276 -4.05 -14.51 -18.85
CA PRO A 276 -4.85 -13.81 -19.85
C PRO A 276 -5.74 -14.78 -20.64
N ARG A 277 -7.06 -14.59 -20.53
CA ARG A 277 -8.02 -15.05 -21.54
C ARG A 277 -7.86 -14.16 -22.77
N ASN A 278 -7.30 -14.67 -23.86
CA ASN A 278 -7.62 -14.23 -25.22
C ASN A 278 -6.87 -15.07 -26.26
N TYR A 279 -7.42 -16.22 -26.67
CA TYR A 279 -7.24 -16.82 -28.01
C TYR A 279 -8.35 -17.85 -28.31
N PHE A 280 -9.61 -17.47 -28.05
CA PHE A 280 -10.78 -18.18 -28.58
C PHE A 280 -11.64 -17.19 -29.38
N LYS A 281 -11.15 -16.81 -30.57
CA LYS A 281 -12.04 -16.55 -31.70
C LYS A 281 -12.01 -17.80 -32.54
N GLY A 282 -12.91 -18.74 -32.23
CA GLY A 282 -13.22 -19.84 -33.12
C GLY A 282 -13.98 -19.27 -34.32
N GLY A 283 -13.34 -19.33 -35.49
CA GLY A 283 -14.10 -19.50 -36.72
C GLY A 283 -14.60 -20.94 -36.75
N VAL A 284 -15.91 -21.09 -36.80
CA VAL A 284 -16.59 -22.29 -37.31
C VAL A 284 -16.78 -22.07 -38.80
#